data_AF-D7CDT5-F1
#
_entry.id   AF-D7CDT5-F1
#
_cell.length_a   1.000
_cell.length_b   1.000
_cell.length_c   1.000
_cell.angle_alpha   90.00
_cell.angle_beta   90.00
_cell.angle_gamma   90.00
#
_symmetry.space_group_name_H-M   'P 1'
#
loop_
_entity.id
_entity.type
_entity.pdbx_description
1 polymer ?
#
loop_
_entity_poly.entity_id
_entity_poly.type
_entity_poly.pdbx_seq_one_letter_code
_entity_poly.pdbx_strand_id
1 'polypeptide(L)'
;MLAVGLLMVSGLSATSADAAPSSANAAPELGVRFYPDGDGQCDGPTNPPERWVTAPDWTSTIRLDTDNRAGGCQLAFGIYDPSNTLAGLNVTYTWMVEPGSDESQCENEGTHTIPIKTFRTFGDNIRVDTDGRAGWCNLTFALSGRSDIRLDVQWYGDGGRDASGQCKGYIPQGGWDTVDETKSVTVGDDTDGRAGGCYLSLRLSRSF
;
A
#
# COMPACT_ATOMS: atom_id res chain seq x y z
N MET A 1 57.15 31.72 52.42
CA MET A 1 55.96 31.98 51.57
C MET A 1 55.58 30.66 50.91
N LEU A 2 54.54 29.97 51.40
CA LEU A 2 53.97 28.78 50.76
C LEU A 2 52.53 29.12 50.38
N ALA A 3 52.22 29.06 49.09
CA ALA A 3 50.86 29.20 48.57
C ALA A 3 50.25 27.82 48.40
N VAL A 4 49.12 27.57 49.07
CA VAL A 4 48.30 26.36 48.92
C VAL A 4 47.28 26.64 47.81
N GLY A 5 47.41 25.93 46.68
CA GLY A 5 46.44 25.97 45.58
C GLY A 5 45.28 25.02 45.87
N LEU A 6 44.07 25.57 45.92
CA LEU A 6 42.82 24.81 46.02
C LEU A 6 42.37 24.40 44.61
N LEU A 7 42.37 23.10 44.29
CA LEU A 7 41.71 22.58 43.10
C LEU A 7 40.21 22.42 43.37
N MET A 8 39.39 23.18 42.62
CA MET A 8 37.94 22.96 42.54
C MET A 8 37.67 21.82 41.55
N VAL A 9 37.10 20.71 42.04
CA VAL A 9 36.59 19.63 41.18
C VAL A 9 35.13 19.95 40.85
N SER A 10 34.89 20.40 39.63
CA SER A 10 33.55 20.59 39.09
C SER A 10 32.91 19.22 38.84
N GLY A 11 31.90 18.88 39.64
CA GLY A 11 31.09 17.68 39.42
C GLY A 11 30.32 17.77 38.10
N LEU A 12 30.59 16.87 37.17
CA LEU A 12 29.73 16.63 36.02
C LEU A 12 28.48 15.90 36.49
N SER A 13 27.35 16.61 36.56
CA SER A 13 26.05 16.00 36.70
C SER A 13 25.70 15.29 35.39
N ALA A 14 25.83 13.96 35.38
CA ALA A 14 25.31 13.15 34.29
C ALA A 14 23.77 13.20 34.34
N THR A 15 23.17 13.86 33.35
CA THR A 15 21.73 13.70 33.08
C THR A 15 21.51 12.29 32.56
N SER A 16 20.83 11.46 33.35
CA SER A 16 20.29 10.18 32.90
C SER A 16 19.44 10.44 31.66
N ALA A 17 19.82 9.85 30.53
CA ALA A 17 18.94 9.81 29.37
C ALA A 17 17.78 8.87 29.71
N ASP A 18 16.60 9.42 29.92
CA ASP A 18 15.38 8.63 30.03
C ASP A 18 15.21 7.85 28.72
N ALA A 19 15.28 6.51 28.82
CA ALA A 19 14.91 5.64 27.72
C ALA A 19 13.44 5.90 27.40
N ALA A 20 13.16 6.35 26.18
CA ALA A 20 11.80 6.51 25.70
C ALA A 20 11.03 5.20 25.95
N PRO A 21 9.80 5.25 26.50
CA PRO A 21 9.03 4.05 26.77
C PRO A 21 8.85 3.26 25.47
N SER A 22 9.16 1.96 25.51
CA SER A 22 8.86 1.05 24.40
C SER A 22 7.37 1.18 24.09
N SER A 23 7.04 1.49 22.84
CA SER A 23 5.68 1.59 22.33
C SER A 23 5.01 0.22 22.33
N ALA A 24 4.58 -0.24 23.51
CA ALA A 24 3.99 -1.56 23.72
C ALA A 24 2.62 -1.74 23.03
N ASN A 25 2.11 -0.71 22.33
CA ASN A 25 0.82 -0.73 21.63
C ASN A 25 0.81 0.19 20.40
N ALA A 26 1.93 0.32 19.68
CA ALA A 26 1.93 1.07 18.44
C ALA A 26 1.00 0.37 17.44
N ALA A 27 0.03 1.12 16.90
CA ALA A 27 -0.88 0.61 15.89
C ALA A 27 -0.10 0.22 14.62
N PRO A 28 -0.54 -0.82 13.90
CA PRO A 28 0.10 -1.20 12.65
C PRO A 28 -0.11 -0.13 11.60
N GLU A 29 0.83 -0.03 10.65
CA GLU A 29 0.76 0.85 9.49
C GLU A 29 0.61 0.03 8.21
N LEU A 30 -0.28 0.46 7.31
CA LEU A 30 -0.40 -0.06 5.95
C LEU A 30 0.46 0.79 5.01
N GLY A 31 1.31 0.14 4.23
CA GLY A 31 2.21 0.74 3.27
C GLY A 31 1.75 0.50 1.83
N VAL A 32 1.80 1.56 1.02
CA VAL A 32 1.72 1.47 -0.45
C VAL A 32 2.98 2.12 -1.03
N ARG A 33 3.66 1.41 -1.93
CA ARG A 33 4.74 1.94 -2.76
C ARG A 33 4.24 2.00 -4.20
N PHE A 34 4.24 3.20 -4.78
CA PHE A 34 3.68 3.44 -6.09
C PHE A 34 4.51 4.48 -6.85
N TYR A 35 4.94 4.13 -8.06
CA TYR A 35 5.72 5.04 -8.90
C TYR A 35 5.61 4.67 -10.38
N PRO A 36 5.72 5.65 -11.28
CA PRO A 36 5.78 5.39 -12.71
C PRO A 36 7.12 4.77 -13.11
N ASP A 37 7.11 3.91 -14.13
CA ASP A 37 8.28 3.66 -14.97
C ASP A 37 8.16 4.40 -16.31
N GLY A 38 9.21 5.16 -16.65
CA GLY A 38 9.19 6.03 -17.83
C GLY A 38 8.22 7.22 -17.71
N ASP A 39 7.47 7.50 -18.77
CA ASP A 39 6.41 8.51 -18.81
C ASP A 39 5.08 7.99 -18.21
N GLY A 40 5.18 6.94 -17.39
CA GLY A 40 4.09 6.13 -16.87
C GLY A 40 2.93 6.95 -16.31
N GLN A 41 1.74 6.44 -16.56
CA GLN A 41 0.47 7.11 -16.28
C GLN A 41 0.01 6.84 -14.86
N CYS A 42 0.80 7.31 -13.91
CA CYS A 42 0.65 7.00 -12.50
C CYS A 42 0.53 8.31 -11.73
N ASP A 43 -0.65 8.60 -11.20
CA ASP A 43 -0.85 9.78 -10.34
C ASP A 43 -1.00 9.37 -8.88
N GLY A 44 -0.39 10.14 -7.99
CA GLY A 44 -0.22 9.76 -6.58
C GLY A 44 1.13 10.21 -6.02
N PRO A 45 1.43 9.84 -4.75
CA PRO A 45 2.67 10.22 -4.10
C PRO A 45 3.87 9.51 -4.73
N THR A 46 4.54 10.17 -5.68
CA THR A 46 5.75 9.65 -6.36
C THR A 46 7.05 10.10 -5.69
N ASN A 47 7.00 11.05 -4.75
CA ASN A 47 8.17 11.53 -4.00
C ASN A 47 7.87 11.80 -2.50
N PRO A 48 8.40 10.99 -1.56
CA PRO A 48 8.90 9.64 -1.81
C PRO A 48 7.79 8.74 -2.40
N PRO A 49 8.13 7.68 -3.16
CA PRO A 49 7.14 6.80 -3.79
C PRO A 49 6.40 5.89 -2.80
N GLU A 50 6.86 5.86 -1.55
CA GLU A 50 6.29 5.07 -0.47
C GLU A 50 5.51 5.94 0.51
N ARG A 51 4.36 5.43 0.96
CA ARG A 51 3.55 6.02 2.01
C ARG A 51 3.10 4.94 2.97
N TRP A 52 3.16 5.29 4.25
CA TRP A 52 2.71 4.47 5.36
C TRP A 52 1.62 5.22 6.10
N VAL A 53 0.54 4.54 6.44
CA VAL A 53 -0.60 5.11 7.16
C VAL A 53 -0.96 4.24 8.34
N THR A 54 -1.20 4.85 9.50
CA THR A 54 -1.60 4.15 10.72
C THR A 54 -3.02 3.61 10.58
N ALA A 55 -3.25 2.34 10.91
CA ALA A 55 -4.61 1.80 10.95
C ALA A 55 -5.47 2.51 12.04
N PRO A 56 -6.73 2.88 11.77
CA PRO A 56 -7.54 2.53 10.61
C PRO A 56 -7.66 3.66 9.58
N ASP A 57 -6.63 4.46 9.35
CA ASP A 57 -6.69 5.52 8.35
C ASP A 57 -6.49 4.95 6.92
N TRP A 58 -7.06 5.63 5.92
CA TRP A 58 -6.95 5.27 4.51
C TRP A 58 -5.57 5.64 3.95
N THR A 59 -5.03 4.80 3.06
CA THR A 59 -3.83 5.15 2.30
C THR A 59 -4.12 6.35 1.40
N SER A 60 -3.08 7.11 1.07
CA SER A 60 -3.18 8.09 -0.01
C SER A 60 -3.69 7.39 -1.28
N THR A 61 -4.63 8.03 -1.96
CA THR A 61 -5.16 7.51 -3.21
C THR A 61 -4.07 7.49 -4.27
N ILE A 62 -3.96 6.38 -4.98
CA ILE A 62 -3.18 6.26 -6.22
C ILE A 62 -4.14 6.16 -7.39
N ARG A 63 -3.71 6.62 -8.57
CA ARG A 63 -4.47 6.55 -9.81
C ARG A 63 -3.65 5.81 -10.86
N LEU A 64 -4.26 4.78 -11.41
CA LEU A 64 -3.81 4.08 -12.61
C LEU A 64 -4.53 4.74 -13.79
N ASP A 65 -3.76 5.34 -14.68
CA ASP A 65 -4.27 6.06 -15.84
C ASP A 65 -3.95 5.26 -17.11
N THR A 66 -4.87 5.31 -18.06
CA THR A 66 -4.94 4.33 -19.16
C THR A 66 -5.05 4.98 -20.53
N ASP A 67 -4.69 6.26 -20.67
CA ASP A 67 -4.78 7.11 -21.87
C ASP A 67 -3.64 6.92 -22.92
N ASN A 68 -3.07 5.72 -23.05
CA ASN A 68 -2.16 5.29 -24.13
C ASN A 68 -0.80 6.02 -24.23
N ARG A 69 -0.31 6.61 -23.13
CA ARG A 69 1.10 7.01 -22.99
C ARG A 69 1.97 5.81 -22.62
N ALA A 70 3.20 5.82 -23.13
CA ALA A 70 4.17 4.76 -22.91
C ALA A 70 4.64 4.68 -21.44
N GLY A 71 4.91 3.45 -20.98
CA GLY A 71 5.31 3.16 -19.61
C GLY A 71 4.16 2.59 -18.79
N GLY A 72 4.39 2.43 -17.50
CA GLY A 72 3.45 1.77 -16.61
C GLY A 72 3.66 2.17 -15.16
N CYS A 73 2.92 1.49 -14.28
CA CYS A 73 2.93 1.75 -12.86
C CYS A 73 3.46 0.56 -12.09
N GLN A 74 4.43 0.82 -11.22
CA GLN A 74 4.98 -0.13 -10.28
C GLN A 74 4.23 0.00 -8.96
N LEU A 75 3.78 -1.13 -8.40
CA LEU A 75 2.97 -1.17 -7.18
C LEU A 75 3.45 -2.27 -6.25
N ALA A 76 3.62 -1.95 -4.97
CA ALA A 76 3.86 -2.92 -3.91
C ALA A 76 3.20 -2.51 -2.61
N PHE A 77 2.96 -3.50 -1.75
CA PHE A 77 2.30 -3.33 -0.46
C PHE A 77 3.17 -3.85 0.68
N GLY A 78 2.95 -3.32 1.88
CA GLY A 78 3.61 -3.76 3.10
C GLY A 78 2.79 -3.45 4.35
N ILE A 79 3.01 -4.18 5.43
CA ILE A 79 2.41 -3.89 6.74
C ILE A 79 3.52 -3.83 7.79
N TYR A 80 3.63 -2.68 8.44
CA TYR A 80 4.54 -2.46 9.56
C TYR A 80 3.76 -2.64 10.86
N ASP A 81 4.08 -3.69 11.60
CA ASP A 81 3.44 -4.06 12.87
C ASP A 81 4.47 -4.08 14.00
N PRO A 82 4.88 -2.91 14.53
CA PRO A 82 5.94 -2.80 15.52
C PRO A 82 5.65 -3.53 16.83
N SER A 83 4.37 -3.69 17.17
CA SER A 83 3.94 -4.34 18.42
C SER A 83 3.52 -5.80 18.21
N ASN A 84 3.73 -6.37 17.01
CA ASN A 84 3.35 -7.74 16.65
C ASN A 84 1.88 -8.06 16.95
N THR A 85 1.02 -7.05 16.84
CA THR A 85 -0.41 -7.12 17.18
C THR A 85 -1.24 -7.85 16.13
N LEU A 86 -0.68 -8.07 14.94
CA LEU A 86 -1.24 -8.78 13.80
C LEU A 86 -0.68 -10.20 13.68
N ALA A 87 0.03 -10.71 14.68
CA ALA A 87 0.50 -12.10 14.69
C ALA A 87 -0.63 -13.08 14.33
N GLY A 88 -0.34 -14.01 13.42
CA GLY A 88 -1.30 -14.97 12.88
C GLY A 88 -2.09 -14.49 11.66
N LEU A 89 -2.07 -13.20 11.34
CA LEU A 89 -2.66 -12.68 10.10
C LEU A 89 -1.82 -13.09 8.90
N ASN A 90 -2.48 -13.51 7.82
CA ASN A 90 -1.89 -13.59 6.49
C ASN A 90 -2.68 -12.72 5.53
N VAL A 91 -1.98 -11.87 4.78
CA VAL A 91 -2.55 -11.00 3.75
C VAL A 91 -1.87 -11.32 2.44
N THR A 92 -2.68 -11.68 1.44
CA THR A 92 -2.19 -11.97 0.09
C THR A 92 -2.91 -11.12 -0.93
N TYR A 93 -2.25 -10.87 -2.05
CA TYR A 93 -2.91 -10.39 -3.25
C TYR A 93 -2.53 -11.27 -4.44
N THR A 94 -3.44 -11.45 -5.38
CA THR A 94 -3.17 -12.11 -6.66
C THR A 94 -3.23 -11.06 -7.76
N TRP A 95 -2.19 -11.03 -8.59
CA TRP A 95 -2.07 -10.16 -9.76
C TRP A 95 -2.03 -11.05 -10.99
N MET A 96 -3.06 -10.98 -11.83
CA MET A 96 -3.18 -11.85 -12.99
C MET A 96 -3.80 -11.11 -14.16
N VAL A 97 -3.30 -11.41 -15.35
CA VAL A 97 -3.97 -11.05 -16.59
C VAL A 97 -5.31 -11.77 -16.71
N GLU A 98 -6.33 -11.08 -17.21
CA GLU A 98 -7.62 -11.71 -17.50
C GLU A 98 -7.48 -12.64 -18.71
N PRO A 99 -8.07 -13.85 -18.69
CA PRO A 99 -8.00 -14.76 -19.82
C PRO A 99 -8.42 -14.10 -21.14
N GLY A 100 -7.53 -14.14 -22.12
CA GLY A 100 -7.75 -13.53 -23.44
C GLY A 100 -7.20 -12.11 -23.61
N SER A 101 -6.58 -11.53 -22.56
CA SER A 101 -5.86 -10.25 -22.62
C SER A 101 -4.38 -10.45 -23.01
N ASP A 102 -3.67 -9.36 -23.33
CA ASP A 102 -2.22 -9.39 -23.56
C ASP A 102 -1.47 -9.62 -22.23
N GLU A 103 -0.79 -10.77 -22.11
CA GLU A 103 -0.05 -11.19 -20.90
C GLU A 103 1.04 -10.20 -20.47
N SER A 104 1.57 -9.40 -21.40
CA SER A 104 2.64 -8.45 -21.08
C SER A 104 2.16 -7.14 -20.44
N GLN A 105 0.84 -6.94 -20.29
CA GLN A 105 0.28 -5.78 -19.60
C GLN A 105 0.34 -5.92 -18.07
N CYS A 106 0.41 -7.15 -17.56
CA CYS A 106 0.38 -7.43 -16.13
C CYS A 106 1.69 -8.13 -15.75
N GLU A 107 2.75 -7.40 -15.48
CA GLU A 107 4.06 -8.00 -15.19
C GLU A 107 4.16 -8.47 -13.72
N ASN A 108 4.98 -9.50 -13.51
CA ASN A 108 5.17 -10.20 -12.23
C ASN A 108 3.86 -10.80 -11.68
N GLU A 109 3.14 -11.53 -12.54
CA GLU A 109 1.91 -12.24 -12.19
C GLU A 109 2.10 -13.27 -11.08
N GLY A 110 1.00 -13.56 -10.39
CA GLY A 110 0.91 -14.63 -9.39
C GLY A 110 0.32 -14.16 -8.08
N THR A 111 0.41 -15.05 -7.08
CA THR A 111 -0.01 -14.75 -5.71
C THR A 111 1.18 -14.27 -4.89
N HIS A 112 1.03 -13.09 -4.31
CA HIS A 112 2.03 -12.39 -3.53
C HIS A 112 1.56 -12.26 -2.08
N THR A 113 2.50 -12.35 -1.14
CA THR A 113 2.22 -12.10 0.27
C THR A 113 2.59 -10.67 0.62
N ILE A 114 1.69 -9.94 1.29
CA ILE A 114 2.02 -8.63 1.86
C ILE A 114 2.83 -8.88 3.12
N PRO A 115 4.10 -8.44 3.20
CA PRO A 115 4.92 -8.70 4.38
C PRO A 115 4.37 -7.95 5.59
N ILE A 116 4.12 -8.68 6.67
CA ILE A 116 3.84 -8.11 8.00
C ILE A 116 5.12 -8.23 8.83
N LYS A 117 5.75 -7.10 9.14
CA LYS A 117 7.06 -7.06 9.82
C LYS A 117 7.14 -5.97 10.88
N THR A 118 8.05 -6.12 11.82
CA THR A 118 8.37 -5.11 12.84
C THR A 118 9.29 -4.00 12.32
N PHE A 119 9.47 -3.88 11.01
CA PHE A 119 10.14 -2.79 10.32
C PHE A 119 9.44 -2.54 8.98
N ARG A 120 9.48 -1.32 8.48
CA ARG A 120 8.85 -0.95 7.20
C ARG A 120 9.54 -1.67 6.04
N THR A 121 8.79 -2.48 5.31
CA THR A 121 9.26 -3.20 4.14
C THR A 121 8.10 -3.51 3.21
N PHE A 122 8.38 -3.63 1.92
CA PHE A 122 7.41 -3.93 0.88
C PHE A 122 7.69 -5.31 0.30
N GLY A 123 6.64 -5.96 -0.21
CA GLY A 123 6.79 -7.14 -1.05
C GLY A 123 7.42 -6.82 -2.41
N ASP A 124 7.38 -7.81 -3.30
CA ASP A 124 7.79 -7.63 -4.69
C ASP A 124 6.86 -6.63 -5.38
N ASN A 125 7.41 -5.88 -6.34
CA ASN A 125 6.60 -5.00 -7.17
C ASN A 125 5.88 -5.82 -8.23
N ILE A 126 4.59 -5.55 -8.39
CA ILE A 126 3.87 -5.83 -9.62
C ILE A 126 3.92 -4.61 -10.52
N ARG A 127 3.73 -4.81 -11.82
CA ARG A 127 3.64 -3.72 -12.79
C ARG A 127 2.41 -3.88 -13.66
N VAL A 128 1.74 -2.76 -13.89
CA VAL A 128 0.72 -2.61 -14.94
C VAL A 128 1.29 -1.73 -16.04
N ASP A 129 1.32 -2.26 -17.26
CA ASP A 129 1.65 -1.51 -18.47
C ASP A 129 0.39 -0.80 -18.96
N THR A 130 0.48 0.48 -19.30
CA THR A 130 -0.69 1.28 -19.73
C THR A 130 -0.52 1.85 -21.13
N ASP A 131 0.35 1.22 -21.93
CA ASP A 131 0.73 1.61 -23.29
C ASP A 131 -0.31 1.30 -24.39
N GLY A 132 -1.59 1.18 -23.99
CA GLY A 132 -2.75 1.15 -24.88
C GLY A 132 -3.05 -0.19 -25.54
N ARG A 133 -2.40 -1.27 -25.13
CA ARG A 133 -2.74 -2.62 -25.58
C ARG A 133 -3.93 -3.11 -24.79
N ALA A 134 -4.93 -3.64 -25.50
CA ALA A 134 -6.16 -4.09 -24.88
C ALA A 134 -5.92 -5.28 -23.94
N GLY A 135 -6.43 -5.16 -22.72
CA GLY A 135 -6.28 -6.20 -21.73
C GLY A 135 -6.76 -5.76 -20.36
N TRP A 136 -7.04 -6.74 -19.52
CA TRP A 136 -7.43 -6.51 -18.14
C TRP A 136 -6.38 -7.09 -17.21
N CYS A 137 -5.95 -6.30 -16.23
CA CYS A 137 -5.17 -6.79 -15.11
C CYS A 137 -6.04 -6.82 -13.85
N ASN A 138 -6.17 -8.00 -13.24
CA ASN A 138 -6.98 -8.21 -12.05
C ASN A 138 -6.10 -8.26 -10.80
N LEU A 139 -6.41 -7.40 -9.82
CA LEU A 139 -5.83 -7.38 -8.49
C LEU A 139 -6.85 -7.91 -7.47
N THR A 140 -6.56 -9.05 -6.86
CA THR A 140 -7.45 -9.71 -5.89
C THR A 140 -6.82 -9.77 -4.51
N PHE A 141 -7.40 -9.09 -3.53
CA PHE A 141 -6.97 -9.15 -2.13
C PHE A 141 -7.69 -10.25 -1.35
N ALA A 142 -6.97 -10.93 -0.47
CA ALA A 142 -7.51 -11.94 0.44
C ALA A 142 -6.83 -11.90 1.82
N LEU A 143 -7.59 -12.23 2.86
CA LEU A 143 -7.11 -12.37 4.24
C LEU A 143 -7.33 -13.79 4.74
N SER A 144 -6.46 -14.27 5.61
CA SER A 144 -6.64 -15.54 6.33
C SER A 144 -5.93 -15.54 7.68
N GLY A 145 -6.27 -16.52 8.53
CA GLY A 145 -5.62 -16.75 9.83
C GLY A 145 -6.15 -15.88 10.96
N ARG A 146 -6.88 -14.81 10.64
CA ARG A 146 -7.58 -13.95 11.62
C ARG A 146 -8.90 -13.42 11.06
N SER A 147 -9.95 -13.58 11.84
CA SER A 147 -11.30 -13.08 11.54
C SER A 147 -11.57 -11.68 12.09
N ASP A 148 -10.70 -11.16 12.96
CA ASP A 148 -10.86 -9.86 13.61
C ASP A 148 -10.21 -8.69 12.84
N ILE A 149 -9.59 -8.98 11.69
CA ILE A 149 -8.94 -8.00 10.82
C ILE A 149 -9.69 -7.91 9.49
N ARG A 150 -9.79 -6.70 8.95
CA ARG A 150 -10.41 -6.40 7.66
C ARG A 150 -9.50 -5.51 6.83
N LEU A 151 -9.58 -5.63 5.52
CA LEU A 151 -8.96 -4.73 4.56
C LEU A 151 -10.05 -4.15 3.68
N ASP A 152 -10.35 -2.86 3.84
CA ASP A 152 -11.28 -2.16 2.97
C ASP A 152 -10.56 -1.66 1.72
N VAL A 153 -11.23 -1.80 0.58
CA VAL A 153 -10.72 -1.47 -0.75
C VAL A 153 -11.66 -0.44 -1.37
N GLN A 154 -11.15 0.77 -1.59
CA GLN A 154 -11.80 1.76 -2.44
C GLN A 154 -11.24 1.65 -3.85
N TRP A 155 -12.12 1.39 -4.81
CA TRP A 155 -11.80 1.31 -6.23
C TRP A 155 -12.87 2.04 -7.03
N TYR A 156 -12.51 3.13 -7.69
CA TYR A 156 -13.47 3.98 -8.41
C TYR A 156 -12.83 4.67 -9.62
N GLY A 157 -13.63 4.93 -10.65
CA GLY A 157 -13.16 5.64 -11.86
C GLY A 157 -13.21 7.16 -11.75
N ASP A 158 -12.56 7.83 -12.72
CA ASP A 158 -12.58 9.28 -12.88
C ASP A 158 -14.00 9.90 -12.81
N GLY A 159 -14.11 11.03 -12.11
CA GLY A 159 -15.41 11.65 -11.82
C GLY A 159 -16.25 10.89 -10.78
N GLY A 160 -15.63 9.95 -10.06
CA GLY A 160 -16.24 9.20 -8.95
C GLY A 160 -17.10 8.01 -9.38
N ARG A 161 -17.03 7.62 -10.66
CA ARG A 161 -17.73 6.48 -11.26
C ARG A 161 -16.91 5.95 -12.44
N ASP A 162 -17.06 4.69 -12.81
CA ASP A 162 -16.45 4.17 -14.03
C ASP A 162 -17.27 4.56 -15.28
N ALA A 163 -17.08 5.78 -15.76
CA ALA A 163 -17.78 6.26 -16.95
C ALA A 163 -17.19 5.70 -18.26
N SER A 164 -15.93 5.25 -18.23
CA SER A 164 -15.15 4.77 -19.38
C SER A 164 -15.13 3.24 -19.52
N GLY A 165 -15.63 2.52 -18.51
CA GLY A 165 -15.65 1.06 -18.49
C GLY A 165 -14.26 0.47 -18.28
N GLN A 166 -13.40 1.16 -17.55
CA GLN A 166 -11.98 0.83 -17.32
C GLN A 166 -11.73 0.21 -15.95
N CYS A 167 -12.67 0.38 -15.02
CA CYS A 167 -12.49 0.01 -13.62
C CYS A 167 -13.44 -1.14 -13.28
N LYS A 168 -13.02 -2.37 -13.56
CA LYS A 168 -13.77 -3.56 -13.18
C LYS A 168 -13.85 -3.66 -11.66
N GLY A 169 -15.04 -3.96 -11.15
CA GLY A 169 -15.30 -4.02 -9.71
C GLY A 169 -15.38 -2.64 -9.03
N TYR A 170 -15.57 -1.55 -9.80
CA TYR A 170 -15.67 -0.22 -9.20
C TYR A 170 -16.90 -0.07 -8.29
N ILE A 171 -16.74 0.81 -7.31
CA ILE A 171 -17.79 1.31 -6.44
C ILE A 171 -17.78 2.84 -6.56
N PRO A 172 -18.94 3.54 -6.48
CA PRO A 172 -18.93 5.01 -6.46
C PRO A 172 -18.03 5.57 -5.35
N GLN A 173 -17.37 6.69 -5.63
CA GLN A 173 -16.41 7.30 -4.70
C GLN A 173 -17.02 7.49 -3.30
N GLY A 174 -16.27 7.04 -2.28
CA GLY A 174 -16.70 7.02 -0.89
C GLY A 174 -17.34 5.71 -0.44
N GLY A 175 -17.71 4.81 -1.35
CA GLY A 175 -18.03 3.41 -1.05
C GLY A 175 -16.77 2.53 -1.10
N TRP A 176 -16.81 1.39 -0.42
CA TRP A 176 -15.71 0.43 -0.38
C TRP A 176 -16.25 -1.00 -0.29
N ASP A 177 -15.42 -1.94 -0.74
CA ASP A 177 -15.60 -3.35 -0.50
C ASP A 177 -14.66 -3.82 0.62
N THR A 178 -15.11 -4.75 1.45
CA THR A 178 -14.32 -5.27 2.56
C THR A 178 -13.83 -6.68 2.24
N VAL A 179 -12.52 -6.87 2.39
CA VAL A 179 -11.88 -8.18 2.48
C VAL A 179 -11.87 -8.62 3.93
N ASP A 180 -12.28 -9.86 4.18
CA ASP A 180 -12.18 -10.55 5.47
C ASP A 180 -11.79 -12.02 5.24
N GLU A 181 -11.74 -12.84 6.29
CA GLU A 181 -11.38 -14.26 6.19
C GLU A 181 -12.33 -15.08 5.28
N THR A 182 -13.55 -14.58 5.03
CA THR A 182 -14.57 -15.26 4.23
C THR A 182 -14.75 -14.67 2.84
N LYS A 183 -14.25 -13.45 2.60
CA LYS A 183 -14.46 -12.69 1.37
C LYS A 183 -13.16 -12.11 0.84
N SER A 184 -12.83 -12.45 -0.40
CA SER A 184 -11.84 -11.74 -1.22
C SER A 184 -12.49 -10.60 -2.03
N VAL A 185 -11.69 -9.62 -2.44
CA VAL A 185 -12.13 -8.51 -3.30
C VAL A 185 -11.23 -8.45 -4.52
N THR A 186 -11.82 -8.50 -5.72
CA THR A 186 -11.14 -8.36 -7.01
C THR A 186 -11.51 -7.03 -7.64
N VAL A 187 -10.49 -6.26 -8.02
CA VAL A 187 -10.60 -5.05 -8.83
C VAL A 187 -9.79 -5.25 -10.10
N GLY A 188 -10.16 -4.59 -11.19
CA GLY A 188 -9.42 -4.71 -12.44
C GLY A 188 -9.33 -3.41 -13.20
N ASP A 189 -8.23 -3.25 -13.92
CA ASP A 189 -7.89 -2.07 -14.74
C ASP A 189 -7.80 -2.49 -16.21
N ASP A 190 -8.48 -1.74 -17.09
CA ASP A 190 -8.44 -1.93 -18.55
C ASP A 190 -7.28 -1.13 -19.13
N THR A 191 -6.32 -1.81 -19.75
CA THR A 191 -5.08 -1.19 -20.25
C THR A 191 -5.21 -0.69 -21.70
N ASP A 192 -6.43 -0.72 -22.28
CA ASP A 192 -6.70 -0.53 -23.71
C ASP A 192 -6.61 0.90 -24.29
N GLY A 193 -6.00 1.84 -23.57
CA GLY A 193 -5.71 3.16 -24.13
C GLY A 193 -6.88 4.15 -24.07
N ARG A 194 -8.03 3.76 -23.50
CA ARG A 194 -9.18 4.65 -23.34
C ARG A 194 -8.86 5.80 -22.37
N ALA A 195 -9.54 6.93 -22.55
CA ALA A 195 -9.36 8.07 -21.66
C ALA A 195 -10.02 7.79 -20.30
N GLY A 196 -9.24 7.97 -19.24
CA GLY A 196 -9.69 7.86 -17.86
C GLY A 196 -8.71 7.05 -17.02
N GLY A 197 -9.09 6.82 -15.76
CA GLY A 197 -8.29 6.05 -14.85
C GLY A 197 -9.06 5.59 -13.63
N CYS A 198 -8.41 4.70 -12.89
CA CYS A 198 -8.96 4.05 -11.72
C CYS A 198 -8.16 4.42 -10.48
N TYR A 199 -8.86 4.80 -9.43
CA TYR A 199 -8.30 5.18 -8.16
C TYR A 199 -8.35 4.03 -7.17
N LEU A 200 -7.24 3.75 -6.50
CA LEU A 200 -7.13 2.78 -5.42
C LEU A 200 -6.77 3.48 -4.11
N SER A 201 -7.49 3.13 -3.04
CA SER A 201 -7.09 3.38 -1.66
C SER A 201 -7.46 2.19 -0.79
N LEU A 202 -6.66 1.94 0.24
CA LEU A 202 -6.80 0.79 1.12
C LEU A 202 -6.87 1.23 2.59
N ARG A 203 -7.59 0.48 3.40
CA ARG A 203 -7.64 0.69 4.86
C ARG A 203 -7.60 -0.63 5.60
N LEU A 204 -6.58 -0.81 6.44
CA LEU A 204 -6.51 -1.92 7.39
C LEU A 204 -7.30 -1.55 8.65
N SER A 205 -8.18 -2.41 9.14
CA SER A 205 -8.94 -2.14 10.36
C SER A 205 -9.20 -3.42 11.17
N ARG A 206 -9.59 -3.25 12.44
CA ARG A 206 -10.11 -4.34 13.27
C ARG A 206 -11.63 -4.34 13.25
N SER A 207 -12.24 -5.51 13.14
CA SER A 207 -13.67 -5.67 13.41
C SER A 207 -13.88 -5.86 14.91
N PHE A 208 -14.74 -5.03 15.49
CA PHE A 208 -15.19 -5.15 16.87
C PHE A 208 -16.39 -6.10 16.98
#